data_AF-A0A4Q3JTK4-F1
#
_entry.id   AF-A0A4Q3JTK4-F1
#
_cell.length_a   1.000
_cell.length_b   1.000
_cell.length_c   1.000
_cell.angle_alpha   90.00
_cell.angle_beta   90.00
_cell.angle_gamma   90.00
#
_symmetry.space_group_name_H-M   'P 1'
#
loop_
_entity.id
_entity.type
_entity.pdbx_description
1 polymer ?
#
loop_
_entity_poly.entity_id
_entity_poly.type
_entity_poly.pdbx_seq_one_letter_code
_entity_poly.pdbx_strand_id
1 'polypeptide(L)'
;MPWLRARLRGQLVYARADEGGALREEDGVVEVRYRPNDGRRYSARAANLAVADPTLLPDSACTDARAVERDDTAARAAPAAAPAGRATGGRPGKVDKAAAASSHAGQVVPAGAIVAYTDGACSGNPGPAGLGVVLVDGERRAELSEYLGQGTNNIAELTAVLRAVERAPDGRPLLVHTDSQYSIGVLAKGWKAKANTELILRIRAVLAARPGVRLVYVPGHAGVPLNERADQLARLAVESRRTQQSGTLTPPDALTPPAV
;
A
#
# COMPACT_ATOMS: atom_id res chain seq x y z
N MET A 1 -0.87 -21.74 -23.53
CA MET A 1 -0.72 -20.41 -24.14
C MET A 1 0.37 -19.63 -23.40
N PRO A 2 1.16 -18.76 -24.05
CA PRO A 2 2.18 -17.99 -23.35
C PRO A 2 1.61 -16.75 -22.65
N TRP A 3 2.42 -16.17 -21.78
CA TRP A 3 2.18 -14.86 -21.14
C TRP A 3 3.23 -13.86 -21.62
N LEU A 4 2.90 -12.58 -21.64
CA LEU A 4 3.88 -11.50 -21.77
C LEU A 4 3.64 -10.45 -20.69
N ARG A 5 4.59 -9.53 -20.48
CA ARG A 5 4.40 -8.46 -19.50
C ARG A 5 3.84 -7.22 -20.19
N ALA A 6 2.70 -6.74 -19.70
CA ALA A 6 2.02 -5.54 -20.19
C ALA A 6 1.82 -4.52 -19.06
N ARG A 7 1.46 -3.30 -19.40
CA ARG A 7 1.03 -2.26 -18.47
C ARG A 7 -0.46 -2.05 -18.58
N LEU A 8 -1.16 -2.10 -17.46
CA LEU A 8 -2.56 -1.75 -17.31
C LEU A 8 -2.66 -0.58 -16.33
N ARG A 9 -3.13 0.59 -16.79
CA ARG A 9 -3.22 1.81 -15.95
C ARG A 9 -1.91 2.16 -15.22
N GLY A 10 -0.77 1.94 -15.88
CA GLY A 10 0.57 2.20 -15.34
C GLY A 10 1.19 1.06 -14.53
N GLN A 11 0.41 0.06 -14.11
CA GLN A 11 0.89 -1.09 -13.33
C GLN A 11 1.29 -2.25 -14.24
N LEU A 12 2.36 -2.97 -13.88
CA LEU A 12 2.81 -4.16 -14.61
C LEU A 12 1.87 -5.34 -14.34
N VAL A 13 1.45 -6.01 -15.40
CA VAL A 13 0.60 -7.20 -15.38
C VAL A 13 1.16 -8.25 -16.34
N TYR A 14 0.78 -9.50 -16.14
CA TYR A 14 0.97 -10.57 -17.11
C TYR A 14 -0.29 -10.65 -17.95
N ALA A 15 -0.16 -10.53 -19.27
CA ALA A 15 -1.27 -10.61 -20.20
C ALA A 15 -1.12 -11.83 -21.10
N ARG A 16 -2.23 -12.49 -21.43
CA ARG A 16 -2.21 -13.60 -22.38
C ARG A 16 -1.77 -13.11 -23.76
N ALA A 17 -0.89 -13.89 -24.38
CA ALA A 17 -0.36 -13.62 -25.70
C ALA A 17 -0.48 -14.86 -26.61
N ASP A 18 -0.37 -14.63 -27.91
CA ASP A 18 -0.11 -15.68 -28.88
C ASP A 18 1.39 -16.01 -28.97
N GLU A 19 1.73 -17.03 -29.77
CA GLU A 19 3.12 -17.43 -30.01
C GLU A 19 3.93 -16.40 -30.80
N GLY A 20 3.26 -15.41 -31.42
CA GLY A 20 3.86 -14.28 -32.12
C GLY A 20 4.16 -13.07 -31.24
N GLY A 21 3.77 -13.10 -29.95
CA GLY A 21 3.98 -11.99 -29.02
C GLY A 21 2.90 -10.89 -29.08
N ALA A 22 1.80 -11.12 -29.79
CA ALA A 22 0.64 -10.22 -29.76
C ALA A 22 -0.31 -10.59 -28.62
N LEU A 23 -1.02 -9.58 -28.07
CA LEU A 23 -2.01 -9.80 -27.02
C LEU A 23 -3.16 -10.66 -27.56
N ARG A 24 -3.52 -11.70 -26.83
CA ARG A 24 -4.62 -12.58 -27.22
C ARG A 24 -5.93 -12.00 -26.70
N GLU A 25 -6.70 -11.44 -27.61
CA GLU A 25 -8.01 -10.85 -27.33
C GLU A 25 -9.14 -11.82 -27.68
N GLU A 26 -10.11 -11.94 -26.78
CA GLU A 26 -11.38 -12.64 -27.00
C GLU A 26 -12.47 -11.62 -26.66
N ASP A 27 -13.36 -11.29 -27.60
CA ASP A 27 -14.34 -10.19 -27.48
C ASP A 27 -13.74 -8.83 -27.04
N GLY A 28 -12.50 -8.54 -27.49
CA GLY A 28 -11.77 -7.31 -27.17
C GLY A 28 -11.24 -7.25 -25.73
N VAL A 29 -11.30 -8.36 -24.99
CA VAL A 29 -10.68 -8.49 -23.67
C VAL A 29 -9.55 -9.52 -23.67
N VAL A 30 -8.52 -9.23 -22.90
CA VAL A 30 -7.34 -10.06 -22.68
C VAL A 30 -7.37 -10.52 -21.24
N GLU A 31 -7.09 -11.80 -21.01
CA GLU A 31 -6.88 -12.31 -19.65
C GLU A 31 -5.58 -11.74 -19.08
N VAL A 32 -5.66 -11.21 -17.85
CA VAL A 32 -4.52 -10.60 -17.15
C VAL A 32 -4.36 -11.12 -15.71
N ARG A 33 -3.12 -11.12 -15.24
CA ARG A 33 -2.72 -11.40 -13.85
C ARG A 33 -1.87 -10.27 -13.32
N TYR A 34 -2.09 -9.87 -12.08
CA TYR A 34 -1.20 -8.91 -11.43
C TYR A 34 0.03 -9.57 -10.83
N ARG A 35 -0.05 -10.87 -10.50
CA ARG A 35 1.06 -11.68 -10.00
C ARG A 35 1.02 -13.10 -10.62
N PRO A 36 2.17 -13.76 -10.80
CA PRO A 36 2.25 -15.14 -11.29
C PRO A 36 1.40 -16.14 -10.50
N ASN A 37 1.42 -16.04 -9.16
CA ASN A 37 0.74 -16.98 -8.26
C ASN A 37 -0.62 -16.43 -7.78
N ASP A 38 -1.24 -15.55 -8.57
CA ASP A 38 -2.53 -14.97 -8.22
C ASP A 38 -3.64 -15.99 -8.47
N GLY A 39 -4.34 -16.39 -7.40
CA GLY A 39 -5.49 -17.31 -7.46
C GLY A 39 -6.74 -16.71 -8.13
N ARG A 40 -6.70 -15.43 -8.52
CA ARG A 40 -7.82 -14.70 -9.14
C ARG A 40 -7.54 -14.34 -10.60
N ARG A 41 -8.57 -14.51 -11.44
CA ARG A 41 -8.55 -14.15 -12.87
C ARG A 41 -9.23 -12.83 -13.13
N TYR A 42 -8.48 -11.98 -13.82
CA TYR A 42 -8.94 -10.68 -14.27
C TYR A 42 -8.92 -10.66 -15.79
N SER A 43 -9.78 -9.83 -16.35
CA SER A 43 -9.71 -9.48 -17.77
C SER A 43 -9.39 -7.99 -17.87
N ALA A 44 -8.86 -7.53 -19.00
CA ALA A 44 -8.73 -6.11 -19.32
C ALA A 44 -9.00 -5.92 -20.81
N ARG A 45 -9.57 -4.77 -21.21
CA ARG A 45 -9.67 -4.47 -22.65
C ARG A 45 -8.27 -4.33 -23.22
N ALA A 46 -8.02 -4.92 -24.38
CA ALA A 46 -6.69 -4.89 -25.00
C ALA A 46 -6.22 -3.47 -25.31
N ALA A 47 -7.14 -2.59 -25.71
CA ALA A 47 -6.87 -1.17 -25.91
C ALA A 47 -6.31 -0.44 -24.66
N ASN A 48 -6.51 -1.00 -23.46
CA ASN A 48 -5.99 -0.46 -22.19
C ASN A 48 -4.66 -1.09 -21.77
N LEU A 49 -4.13 -2.02 -22.55
CA LEU A 49 -2.90 -2.74 -22.29
C LEU A 49 -1.79 -2.25 -23.24
N ALA A 50 -0.65 -1.90 -22.67
CA ALA A 50 0.56 -1.60 -23.43
C ALA A 50 1.61 -2.68 -23.19
N VAL A 51 2.06 -3.39 -24.22
CA VAL A 51 3.13 -4.39 -24.09
C VAL A 51 4.37 -3.71 -23.52
N ALA A 52 4.82 -4.17 -22.35
CA ALA A 52 5.95 -3.61 -21.63
C ALA A 52 7.23 -4.41 -21.87
N ASP A 53 7.08 -5.72 -22.06
CA ASP A 53 8.13 -6.63 -22.49
C ASP A 53 7.50 -7.73 -23.36
N PRO A 54 7.88 -7.84 -24.64
CA PRO A 54 7.35 -8.84 -25.57
C PRO A 54 7.92 -10.25 -25.34
N THR A 55 8.83 -10.43 -24.38
CA THR A 55 9.37 -11.75 -24.05
C THR A 55 8.26 -12.70 -23.61
N LEU A 56 8.08 -13.78 -24.36
CA LEU A 56 7.10 -14.82 -24.05
C LEU A 56 7.54 -15.64 -22.84
N LEU A 57 6.65 -15.72 -21.87
CA LEU A 57 6.74 -16.56 -20.70
C LEU A 57 5.91 -17.82 -20.94
N PRO A 58 6.35 -19.00 -20.45
CA PRO A 58 5.62 -20.25 -20.62
C PRO A 58 4.24 -20.18 -19.96
N ASP A 59 3.33 -21.07 -20.36
CA ASP A 59 1.98 -21.13 -19.78
C ASP A 59 1.98 -21.30 -18.25
N SER A 60 2.95 -22.08 -17.76
CA SER A 60 3.22 -22.33 -16.35
C SER A 60 3.73 -21.10 -15.58
N ALA A 61 4.00 -19.98 -16.25
CA ALA A 61 4.43 -18.74 -15.61
C ALA A 61 3.33 -18.09 -14.76
N CYS A 62 2.06 -18.50 -14.92
CA CYS A 62 0.99 -18.14 -14.00
C CYS A 62 0.24 -19.40 -13.55
N THR A 63 -0.08 -19.51 -12.27
CA THR A 63 -0.83 -20.64 -11.72
C THR A 63 -2.30 -20.63 -12.15
N ASP A 64 -2.93 -21.80 -12.20
CA ASP A 64 -4.37 -21.92 -12.48
C ASP A 64 -5.21 -21.16 -11.45
N ALA A 65 -6.21 -20.40 -11.92
CA ALA A 65 -6.96 -19.48 -11.08
C ALA A 65 -8.42 -19.33 -11.51
N ARG A 66 -9.30 -19.11 -10.53
CA ARG A 66 -10.76 -19.06 -10.72
C ARG A 66 -11.19 -17.71 -11.31
N ALA A 67 -12.19 -17.75 -12.21
CA ALA A 67 -12.76 -16.55 -12.82
C ALA A 67 -13.39 -15.63 -11.77
N VAL A 68 -13.08 -14.33 -11.81
CA VAL A 68 -13.80 -13.32 -11.03
C VAL A 68 -14.64 -12.51 -12.02
N GLU A 69 -15.96 -12.62 -11.91
CA GLU A 69 -16.89 -11.83 -12.73
C GLU A 69 -16.86 -10.35 -12.33
N ARG A 70 -17.02 -9.46 -13.31
CA ARG A 70 -17.07 -8.01 -13.10
C ARG A 70 -18.50 -7.57 -12.80
N ASP A 71 -18.66 -6.66 -11.84
CA ASP A 71 -19.88 -5.89 -11.64
C ASP A 71 -19.82 -4.62 -12.51
N ASP A 72 -20.68 -4.55 -13.54
CA ASP A 72 -20.65 -3.59 -14.66
C ASP A 72 -21.53 -2.35 -14.45
N THR A 73 -21.51 -1.75 -13.26
CA THR A 73 -22.23 -0.49 -12.98
C THR A 73 -21.31 0.73 -12.84
N ALA A 74 -20.65 1.13 -13.93
CA ALA A 74 -20.15 2.51 -14.10
C ALA A 74 -19.77 2.82 -15.57
N ALA A 75 -20.78 3.03 -16.42
CA ALA A 75 -20.60 3.73 -17.69
C ALA A 75 -20.65 5.26 -17.48
N ARG A 76 -19.93 5.98 -18.36
CA ARG A 76 -19.82 7.46 -18.56
C ARG A 76 -18.68 8.13 -17.76
N ALA A 77 -17.86 9.01 -18.32
CA ALA A 77 -17.77 9.65 -19.63
C ALA A 77 -16.30 9.99 -19.92
N ALA A 78 -15.92 10.02 -21.20
CA ALA A 78 -14.64 10.52 -21.66
C ALA A 78 -14.63 12.06 -21.70
N PRO A 79 -13.49 12.73 -21.45
CA PRO A 79 -13.22 14.03 -22.01
C PRO A 79 -12.20 13.95 -23.16
N ALA A 80 -12.38 14.90 -24.07
CA ALA A 80 -11.78 15.01 -25.39
C ALA A 80 -10.28 15.33 -25.40
N ALA A 81 -9.67 15.02 -26.55
CA ALA A 81 -8.29 15.24 -26.91
C ALA A 81 -7.94 16.73 -27.18
N ALA A 82 -6.69 17.10 -26.90
CA ALA A 82 -5.85 18.06 -27.65
C ALA A 82 -4.39 18.03 -27.10
N PRO A 83 -3.38 18.60 -27.78
CA PRO A 83 -2.67 17.95 -28.88
C PRO A 83 -1.17 17.76 -28.59
N ALA A 84 -0.50 17.10 -29.54
CA ALA A 84 0.89 16.69 -29.52
C ALA A 84 1.89 17.87 -29.50
N GLY A 85 2.89 17.76 -28.62
CA GLY A 85 4.12 18.53 -28.62
C GLY A 85 5.31 17.58 -28.55
N ARG A 86 6.09 17.53 -29.62
CA ARG A 86 7.25 16.65 -29.84
C ARG A 86 8.49 17.32 -29.26
N ALA A 87 9.25 16.62 -28.42
CA ALA A 87 10.64 16.98 -28.14
C ALA A 87 11.47 15.72 -27.85
N THR A 88 12.51 15.57 -28.66
CA THR A 88 13.57 14.57 -28.65
C THR A 88 14.53 14.81 -27.47
N GLY A 89 14.94 13.75 -26.77
CA GLY A 89 16.02 13.83 -25.76
C GLY A 89 16.39 12.44 -25.27
N GLY A 90 17.67 12.08 -25.39
CA GLY A 90 18.17 10.71 -25.35
C GLY A 90 18.22 10.02 -23.99
N ARG A 91 18.40 8.69 -24.06
CA ARG A 91 18.75 7.78 -22.97
C ARG A 91 20.01 8.24 -22.22
N PRO A 92 20.09 7.93 -20.92
CA PRO A 92 20.96 6.82 -20.49
C PRO A 92 20.15 5.88 -19.58
N GLY A 93 20.25 4.55 -19.69
CA GLY A 93 21.41 3.76 -19.31
C GLY A 93 21.02 2.98 -18.05
N LYS A 94 20.97 1.65 -18.14
CA LYS A 94 20.64 0.75 -17.02
C LYS A 94 21.59 1.05 -15.85
N VAL A 95 21.05 1.21 -14.64
CA VAL A 95 21.82 1.12 -13.38
C VAL A 95 21.23 0.03 -12.50
N ASP A 96 22.13 -0.69 -11.87
CA ASP A 96 21.96 -2.03 -11.35
C ASP A 96 21.02 -2.15 -10.15
N LYS A 97 20.39 -3.33 -10.06
CA LYS A 97 19.33 -3.74 -9.12
C LYS A 97 19.78 -3.81 -7.65
N ALA A 98 20.96 -3.32 -7.31
CA ALA A 98 21.48 -3.22 -5.94
C ALA A 98 21.28 -1.84 -5.30
N ALA A 99 20.88 -0.81 -6.07
CA ALA A 99 20.67 0.54 -5.56
C ALA A 99 19.26 0.82 -4.99
N ALA A 100 18.28 -0.07 -5.23
CA ALA A 100 16.90 0.12 -4.78
C ALA A 100 16.70 -0.09 -3.26
N ALA A 101 17.66 -0.74 -2.58
CA ALA A 101 17.65 -0.88 -1.12
C ALA A 101 18.05 0.42 -0.40
N SER A 102 18.59 1.42 -1.11
CA SER A 102 19.06 2.67 -0.52
C SER A 102 18.20 3.90 -0.85
N SER A 103 17.17 3.77 -1.69
CA SER A 103 16.37 4.92 -2.15
C SER A 103 15.18 5.29 -1.25
N HIS A 104 15.01 4.67 -0.07
CA HIS A 104 14.17 5.23 1.00
C HIS A 104 14.95 6.17 1.95
N ALA A 105 16.28 6.26 1.80
CA ALA A 105 17.13 7.17 2.58
C ALA A 105 17.01 8.65 2.20
N GLY A 106 16.13 9.01 1.25
CA GLY A 106 16.05 10.35 0.66
C GLY A 106 14.97 11.26 1.24
N GLN A 107 14.11 10.78 2.14
CA GLN A 107 13.15 11.66 2.81
C GLN A 107 13.79 12.21 4.09
N VAL A 108 14.12 13.50 4.08
CA VAL A 108 14.66 14.19 5.24
C VAL A 108 13.64 14.11 6.37
N VAL A 109 13.88 13.21 7.32
CA VAL A 109 13.13 13.17 8.58
C VAL A 109 13.43 14.49 9.30
N PRO A 110 12.43 15.34 9.58
CA PRO A 110 12.69 16.58 10.30
C PRO A 110 13.40 16.28 11.62
N ALA A 111 14.35 17.13 12.01
CA ALA A 111 15.06 16.96 13.28
C ALA A 111 14.04 16.86 14.44
N GLY A 112 14.16 15.81 15.26
CA GLY A 112 13.24 15.56 16.38
C GLY A 112 11.90 14.93 16.00
N ALA A 113 11.68 14.54 14.74
CA ALA A 113 10.47 13.84 14.32
C ALA A 113 10.46 12.38 14.78
N ILE A 114 9.28 11.91 15.19
CA ILE A 114 9.01 10.50 15.43
C ILE A 114 8.63 9.85 14.08
N VAL A 115 9.10 8.63 13.86
CA VAL A 115 8.76 7.87 12.65
C VAL A 115 7.87 6.68 13.05
N ALA A 116 6.72 6.55 12.39
CA ALA A 116 5.82 5.42 12.52
C ALA A 116 5.81 4.60 11.23
N TYR A 117 5.71 3.28 11.36
CA TYR A 117 5.40 2.36 10.27
C TYR A 117 4.13 1.62 10.62
N THR A 118 3.19 1.52 9.68
CA THR A 118 1.86 0.98 9.94
C THR A 118 1.42 0.05 8.84
N ASP A 119 0.82 -1.08 9.21
CA ASP A 119 0.21 -2.02 8.28
C ASP A 119 -1.04 -2.68 8.89
N GLY A 120 -1.91 -3.21 8.03
CA GLY A 120 -3.14 -3.90 8.38
C GLY A 120 -3.26 -5.25 7.67
N ALA A 121 -3.75 -6.24 8.39
CA ALA A 121 -3.99 -7.59 7.88
C ALA A 121 -5.42 -8.03 8.14
N CYS A 122 -5.97 -8.82 7.21
CA CYS A 122 -7.30 -9.39 7.33
C CYS A 122 -7.34 -10.79 6.71
N SER A 123 -7.74 -11.80 7.48
CA SER A 123 -7.83 -13.19 7.03
C SER A 123 -9.22 -13.47 6.48
N GLY A 124 -9.37 -13.38 5.16
CA GLY A 124 -10.68 -13.27 4.50
C GLY A 124 -11.16 -11.81 4.56
N ASN A 125 -11.75 -11.28 3.50
CA ASN A 125 -12.09 -9.85 3.41
C ASN A 125 -13.56 -9.70 2.98
N PRO A 126 -14.51 -9.58 3.93
CA PRO A 126 -14.32 -9.39 5.38
C PRO A 126 -13.91 -10.67 6.14
N GLY A 127 -13.31 -10.49 7.31
CA GLY A 127 -12.82 -11.56 8.19
C GLY A 127 -12.04 -11.05 9.42
N PRO A 128 -11.43 -11.93 10.22
CA PRO A 128 -10.59 -11.53 11.35
C PRO A 128 -9.51 -10.54 10.90
N ALA A 129 -9.45 -9.38 11.56
CA ALA A 129 -8.61 -8.26 11.18
C ALA A 129 -7.70 -7.84 12.33
N GLY A 130 -6.51 -7.35 12.00
CA GLY A 130 -5.52 -6.89 12.95
C GLY A 130 -4.58 -5.89 12.31
N LEU A 131 -3.88 -5.13 13.13
CA LEU A 131 -2.97 -4.07 12.70
C LEU A 131 -1.63 -4.18 13.40
N GLY A 132 -0.62 -3.59 12.77
CA GLY A 132 0.71 -3.43 13.31
C GLY A 132 1.15 -1.98 13.26
N VAL A 133 1.76 -1.50 14.34
CA VAL A 133 2.42 -0.20 14.39
C VAL A 133 3.81 -0.36 14.99
N VAL A 134 4.80 0.25 14.36
CA VAL A 134 6.15 0.41 14.90
C VAL A 134 6.46 1.89 14.97
N LEU A 135 6.67 2.42 16.17
CA LEU A 135 7.10 3.79 16.41
C LEU A 135 8.58 3.82 16.77
N VAL A 136 9.32 4.75 16.17
CA VAL A 136 10.76 4.94 16.34
C VAL A 136 11.06 6.39 16.71
N ASP A 137 11.82 6.57 17.78
CA ASP A 137 12.28 7.85 18.29
C ASP A 137 13.76 7.75 18.69
N GLY A 138 14.65 8.10 17.77
CA GLY A 138 16.08 7.82 17.90
C GLY A 138 16.32 6.30 18.01
N GLU A 139 16.93 5.88 19.11
CA GLU A 139 17.19 4.46 19.41
C GLU A 139 16.01 3.75 20.07
N ARG A 140 14.99 4.50 20.54
CA ARG A 140 13.81 3.92 21.18
C ARG A 140 12.83 3.42 20.14
N ARG A 141 12.22 2.28 20.45
CA ARG A 141 11.17 1.66 19.63
C ARG A 141 10.02 1.20 20.50
N ALA A 142 8.80 1.47 20.05
CA ALA A 142 7.58 0.91 20.61
C ALA A 142 6.79 0.19 19.50
N GLU A 143 6.16 -0.92 19.84
CA GLU A 143 5.39 -1.74 18.91
C GLU A 143 3.99 -2.00 19.43
N LEU A 144 3.04 -2.07 18.50
CA LEU A 144 1.67 -2.49 18.74
C LEU A 144 1.31 -3.56 17.71
N SER A 145 0.74 -4.66 18.19
CA SER A 145 0.04 -5.68 17.43
C SER A 145 -1.38 -5.72 18.00
N GLU A 146 -2.38 -5.16 17.31
CA GLU A 146 -3.75 -5.06 17.84
C GLU A 146 -4.74 -5.88 17.01
N TYR A 147 -5.49 -6.75 17.68
CA TYR A 147 -6.57 -7.51 17.05
C TYR A 147 -7.86 -6.71 17.10
N LEU A 148 -8.53 -6.54 15.95
CA LEU A 148 -9.72 -5.71 15.79
C LEU A 148 -11.04 -6.51 15.81
N GLY A 149 -10.98 -7.84 15.87
CA GLY A 149 -12.16 -8.67 15.66
C GLY A 149 -12.45 -8.85 14.17
N GLN A 150 -13.73 -8.81 13.78
CA GLN A 150 -14.14 -8.95 12.38
C GLN A 150 -14.11 -7.59 11.67
N GLY A 151 -13.52 -7.54 10.48
CA GLY A 151 -13.38 -6.31 9.71
C GLY A 151 -12.94 -6.53 8.27
N THR A 152 -12.36 -5.50 7.67
CA THR A 152 -11.77 -5.55 6.33
C THR A 152 -10.32 -5.08 6.39
N ASN A 153 -9.53 -5.37 5.34
CA ASN A 153 -8.15 -4.88 5.28
C ASN A 153 -8.08 -3.34 5.36
N ASN A 154 -8.99 -2.65 4.66
CA ASN A 154 -9.03 -1.18 4.66
C ASN A 154 -9.33 -0.61 6.07
N ILE A 155 -10.17 -1.28 6.87
CA ILE A 155 -10.41 -0.88 8.26
C ILE A 155 -9.14 -1.07 9.08
N ALA A 156 -8.44 -2.20 8.91
CA ALA A 156 -7.20 -2.49 9.62
C ALA A 156 -6.10 -1.46 9.29
N GLU A 157 -5.85 -1.19 8.01
CA GLU A 157 -4.85 -0.22 7.55
C GLU A 157 -5.16 1.21 8.04
N LEU A 158 -6.42 1.67 7.91
CA LEU A 158 -6.84 2.99 8.40
C LEU A 158 -6.69 3.12 9.92
N THR A 159 -7.08 2.07 10.66
CA THR A 159 -6.96 2.05 12.11
C THR A 159 -5.49 2.01 12.54
N ALA A 160 -4.61 1.36 11.77
CA ALA A 160 -3.16 1.36 12.04
C ALA A 160 -2.59 2.79 12.00
N VAL A 161 -2.99 3.59 11.01
CA VAL A 161 -2.62 5.01 10.92
C VAL A 161 -3.16 5.79 12.13
N LEU A 162 -4.41 5.57 12.51
CA LEU A 162 -5.01 6.20 13.70
C LEU A 162 -4.19 5.90 14.97
N ARG A 163 -3.87 4.62 15.19
CA ARG A 163 -3.12 4.16 16.36
C ARG A 163 -1.71 4.72 16.41
N ALA A 164 -1.04 4.88 15.26
CA ALA A 164 0.26 5.53 15.20
C ALA A 164 0.20 6.98 15.68
N VAL A 165 -0.83 7.73 15.29
CA VAL A 165 -1.00 9.13 15.71
C VAL A 165 -1.36 9.22 17.20
N GLU A 166 -2.28 8.38 17.68
CA GLU A 166 -2.69 8.36 19.09
C GLU A 166 -1.55 7.97 20.05
N ARG A 167 -0.61 7.12 19.61
CA ARG A 167 0.48 6.61 20.46
C ARG A 167 1.75 7.43 20.40
N ALA A 168 1.97 8.19 19.34
CA ALA A 168 3.14 9.03 19.24
C ALA A 168 3.07 10.17 20.27
N PRO A 169 4.14 10.49 21.03
CA PRO A 169 4.16 11.65 21.92
C PRO A 169 3.80 12.95 21.19
N ASP A 170 2.95 13.78 21.80
CA ASP A 170 2.53 15.07 21.23
C ASP A 170 3.68 16.11 21.22
N GLY A 171 3.44 17.25 20.55
CA GLY A 171 4.39 18.36 20.48
C GLY A 171 5.57 18.16 19.53
N ARG A 172 5.68 17.00 18.88
CA ARG A 172 6.72 16.69 17.89
C ARG A 172 6.14 16.28 16.53
N PRO A 173 6.83 16.58 15.41
CA PRO A 173 6.44 16.09 14.09
C PRO A 173 6.38 14.56 14.06
N LEU A 174 5.46 14.02 13.26
CA LEU A 174 5.28 12.57 13.11
C LEU A 174 5.24 12.23 11.61
N LEU A 175 6.10 11.30 11.19
CA LEU A 175 6.06 10.72 9.85
C LEU A 175 5.45 9.33 9.90
N VAL A 176 4.29 9.12 9.27
CA VAL A 176 3.61 7.83 9.23
C VAL A 176 3.83 7.18 7.87
N HIS A 177 4.65 6.13 7.84
CA HIS A 177 4.92 5.30 6.69
C HIS A 177 3.88 4.19 6.59
N THR A 178 3.28 4.05 5.40
CA THR A 178 2.34 2.98 5.09
C THR A 178 2.40 2.63 3.60
N ASP A 179 2.21 1.36 3.27
CA ASP A 179 2.04 0.89 1.90
C ASP A 179 0.57 0.88 1.44
N SER A 180 -0.36 1.25 2.32
CA SER A 180 -1.77 1.42 2.00
C SER A 180 -2.00 2.62 1.08
N GLN A 181 -2.12 2.35 -0.22
CA GLN A 181 -2.53 3.37 -1.20
C GLN A 181 -3.91 3.96 -0.87
N TYR A 182 -4.80 3.15 -0.28
CA TYR A 182 -6.13 3.61 0.12
C TYR A 182 -6.04 4.66 1.22
N SER A 183 -5.31 4.37 2.30
CA SER A 183 -5.09 5.30 3.41
C SER A 183 -4.45 6.60 2.94
N ILE A 184 -3.37 6.52 2.13
CA ILE A 184 -2.74 7.71 1.53
C ILE A 184 -3.73 8.50 0.67
N GLY A 185 -4.51 7.80 -0.15
CA GLY A 185 -5.50 8.40 -1.04
C GLY A 185 -6.52 9.25 -0.29
N VAL A 186 -7.18 8.64 0.70
CA VAL A 186 -8.30 9.27 1.42
C VAL A 186 -7.83 10.24 2.50
N LEU A 187 -6.65 10.06 3.10
CA LEU A 187 -6.17 10.92 4.19
C LEU A 187 -5.29 12.07 3.70
N ALA A 188 -4.49 11.88 2.64
CA ALA A 188 -3.50 12.86 2.20
C ALA A 188 -3.71 13.39 0.77
N LYS A 189 -4.33 12.62 -0.14
CA LYS A 189 -4.50 13.02 -1.56
C LYS A 189 -5.91 13.52 -1.91
N GLY A 190 -6.76 13.75 -0.90
CA GLY A 190 -8.11 14.31 -1.11
C GLY A 190 -9.08 13.37 -1.83
N TRP A 191 -8.83 12.06 -1.89
CA TRP A 191 -9.78 11.12 -2.47
C TRP A 191 -11.09 11.12 -1.68
N LYS A 192 -12.22 11.02 -2.39
CA LYS A 192 -13.53 10.84 -1.79
C LYS A 192 -13.63 9.43 -1.20
N ALA A 193 -13.98 9.34 0.08
CA ALA A 193 -14.25 8.07 0.74
C ALA A 193 -15.50 7.42 0.12
N LYS A 194 -15.36 6.18 -0.36
CA LYS A 194 -16.50 5.37 -0.85
C LYS A 194 -17.05 4.42 0.23
N ALA A 195 -16.24 4.11 1.23
CA ALA A 195 -16.57 3.27 2.38
C ALA A 195 -15.74 3.74 3.58
N ASN A 196 -16.12 3.30 4.79
CA ASN A 196 -15.45 3.64 6.05
C ASN A 196 -15.44 5.15 6.34
N THR A 197 -16.45 5.88 5.88
CA THR A 197 -16.52 7.35 5.92
C THR A 197 -16.38 7.89 7.35
N GLU A 198 -17.06 7.30 8.32
CA GLU A 198 -16.99 7.72 9.73
C GLU A 198 -15.58 7.56 10.30
N LEU A 199 -14.91 6.43 10.02
CA LEU A 199 -13.53 6.20 10.42
C LEU A 199 -12.59 7.23 9.78
N ILE A 200 -12.74 7.49 8.48
CA ILE A 200 -11.92 8.46 7.76
C ILE A 200 -12.13 9.88 8.30
N LEU A 201 -13.36 10.27 8.60
CA LEU A 201 -13.66 11.56 9.21
C LEU A 201 -13.02 11.71 10.59
N ARG A 202 -13.10 10.67 11.42
CA ARG A 202 -12.42 10.63 12.72
C ARG A 202 -10.91 10.80 12.57
N ILE A 203 -10.28 10.06 11.66
CA ILE A 203 -8.83 10.14 11.43
C ILE A 203 -8.45 11.54 10.95
N ARG A 204 -9.20 12.12 10.01
CA ARG A 204 -8.96 13.49 9.53
C ARG A 204 -9.07 14.52 10.66
N ALA A 205 -10.01 14.37 11.58
CA ALA A 205 -10.12 15.25 12.74
C ALA A 205 -8.89 15.16 13.66
N VAL A 206 -8.40 13.94 13.94
CA VAL A 206 -7.18 13.72 14.73
C VAL A 206 -5.95 14.29 14.02
N LEU A 207 -5.81 14.07 12.72
CA LEU A 207 -4.71 14.64 11.93
C LEU A 207 -4.76 16.17 11.89
N ALA A 208 -5.95 16.77 11.79
CA ALA A 208 -6.12 18.22 11.80
C ALA A 208 -5.76 18.84 13.17
N ALA A 209 -6.05 18.13 14.26
CA ALA A 209 -5.71 18.56 15.62
C ALA A 209 -4.20 18.48 15.91
N ARG A 210 -3.42 17.74 15.10
CA ARG A 210 -1.98 17.54 15.29
C ARG A 210 -1.17 18.02 14.09
N PRO A 211 -0.99 19.35 13.93
CA PRO A 211 -0.20 19.91 12.84
C PRO A 211 1.23 19.37 12.93
N GLY A 212 1.73 18.79 11.82
CA GLY A 212 3.06 18.17 11.77
C GLY A 212 3.05 16.66 11.55
N VAL A 213 1.88 16.01 11.57
CA VAL A 213 1.74 14.64 11.06
C VAL A 213 1.79 14.66 9.53
N ARG A 214 2.65 13.83 8.92
CA ARG A 214 2.69 13.60 7.48
C ARG A 214 2.63 12.12 7.17
N LEU A 215 1.85 11.77 6.16
CA LEU A 215 1.78 10.39 5.66
C LEU A 215 2.74 10.21 4.49
N VAL A 216 3.48 9.11 4.51
CA VAL A 216 4.46 8.73 3.50
C VAL A 216 4.08 7.38 2.94
N TYR A 217 4.00 7.30 1.62
CA TYR A 217 3.84 6.02 0.95
C TYR A 217 5.18 5.28 0.90
N VAL A 218 5.18 4.02 1.32
CA VAL A 218 6.30 3.09 1.12
C VAL A 218 5.86 1.91 0.26
N PRO A 219 6.70 1.35 -0.62
CA PRO A 219 6.34 0.14 -1.34
C PRO A 219 6.29 -1.06 -0.39
N GLY A 220 5.18 -1.79 -0.38
CA GLY A 220 5.03 -3.03 0.39
C GLY A 220 5.95 -4.14 -0.12
N HIS A 221 6.46 -4.97 0.80
CA HIS A 221 7.38 -6.10 0.52
C HIS A 221 8.62 -5.73 -0.31
N ALA A 222 9.11 -4.51 -0.18
CA ALA A 222 10.25 -4.00 -0.93
C ALA A 222 11.55 -3.92 -0.11
N GLY A 223 11.65 -4.64 1.02
CA GLY A 223 12.84 -4.62 1.87
C GLY A 223 12.91 -3.42 2.80
N VAL A 224 11.76 -2.83 3.19
CA VAL A 224 11.70 -1.77 4.21
C VAL A 224 11.49 -2.44 5.58
N PRO A 225 12.54 -2.64 6.41
CA PRO A 225 12.47 -3.59 7.52
C PRO A 225 11.41 -3.25 8.57
N LEU A 226 11.18 -1.96 8.82
CA LEU A 226 10.19 -1.51 9.80
C LEU A 226 8.75 -1.59 9.28
N ASN A 227 8.53 -1.48 7.96
CA ASN A 227 7.23 -1.75 7.37
C ASN A 227 6.93 -3.25 7.38
N GLU A 228 7.93 -4.08 7.03
CA GLU A 228 7.80 -5.54 7.13
C GLU A 228 7.56 -6.01 8.57
N ARG A 229 8.12 -5.31 9.56
CA ARG A 229 7.76 -5.55 10.95
C ARG A 229 6.31 -5.21 11.24
N ALA A 230 5.82 -4.05 10.79
CA ALA A 230 4.42 -3.66 10.99
C ALA A 230 3.47 -4.72 10.37
N ASP A 231 3.79 -5.21 9.18
CA ASP A 231 3.09 -6.32 8.52
C ASP A 231 3.09 -7.61 9.37
N GLN A 232 4.25 -8.01 9.91
CA GLN A 232 4.36 -9.16 10.82
C GLN A 232 3.48 -8.99 12.07
N LEU A 233 3.48 -7.81 12.67
CA LEU A 233 2.65 -7.50 13.85
C LEU A 233 1.16 -7.58 13.50
N ALA A 234 0.74 -7.07 12.35
CA ALA A 234 -0.65 -7.15 11.89
C ALA A 234 -1.10 -8.60 11.70
N ARG A 235 -0.27 -9.44 11.06
CA ARG A 235 -0.56 -10.88 10.90
C ARG A 235 -0.59 -11.61 12.23
N LEU A 236 0.35 -11.32 13.14
CA LEU A 236 0.38 -11.90 14.48
C LEU A 236 -0.89 -11.58 15.27
N ALA A 237 -1.41 -10.36 15.17
CA ALA A 237 -2.66 -9.97 15.79
C ALA A 237 -3.84 -10.82 15.29
N VAL A 238 -3.92 -11.05 13.98
CA VAL A 238 -4.97 -11.88 13.35
C VAL A 238 -4.85 -13.35 13.77
N GLU A 239 -3.64 -13.90 13.73
CA GLU A 239 -3.35 -15.32 14.04
C GLU A 239 -3.61 -15.63 15.51
N SER A 240 -3.05 -14.80 16.41
CA SER A 240 -3.18 -14.99 17.85
C SER A 240 -4.53 -14.52 18.41
N ARG A 241 -5.26 -13.69 17.67
CA ARG A 241 -6.48 -12.98 18.09
C ARG A 241 -6.29 -12.21 19.39
N ARG A 242 -5.09 -11.65 19.59
CA ARG A 242 -4.70 -10.93 20.80
C ARG A 242 -4.09 -9.58 20.45
N THR A 243 -4.29 -8.64 21.36
CA THR A 243 -3.58 -7.36 21.34
C THR A 243 -2.36 -7.45 22.24
N GLN A 244 -1.20 -7.09 21.70
CA GLN A 244 0.10 -7.06 22.37
C GLN A 244 0.78 -5.74 22.08
N GLN A 245 1.54 -5.25 23.05
CA GLN A 245 2.35 -4.04 22.90
C GLN A 245 3.69 -4.23 23.59
N SER A 246 4.74 -3.60 23.05
CA SER A 246 6.07 -3.61 23.65
C SER A 246 6.75 -2.25 23.50
N GLY A 247 7.61 -1.90 24.46
CA GLY A 247 8.26 -0.59 24.52
C GLY A 247 7.31 0.56 24.84
N THR A 248 7.88 1.71 25.20
CA THR A 248 7.16 2.98 25.36
C THR A 248 8.03 4.10 24.78
N LEU A 249 7.39 5.08 24.15
CA LEU A 249 8.07 6.30 23.70
C LEU A 249 7.98 7.45 24.71
N THR A 250 7.43 7.18 25.90
CA THR A 250 7.33 8.16 26.98
C THR A 250 8.75 8.52 27.46
N PRO A 251 9.14 9.80 27.49
CA PRO A 251 10.38 10.22 28.12
C PRO A 251 10.36 9.86 29.61
N PRO A 252 11.48 9.44 30.22
CA PRO A 252 11.55 9.14 31.64
C PRO A 252 11.14 10.32 32.54
N ASP A 253 11.29 11.57 32.08
CA ASP A 253 10.98 12.78 32.86
C ASP A 253 9.48 13.08 33.04
N ALA A 254 8.59 12.40 32.30
CA ALA A 254 7.14 12.63 32.41
C ALA A 254 6.47 11.89 33.60
N LEU A 255 7.26 11.19 34.43
CA LEU A 255 6.76 10.42 35.58
C LEU A 255 6.88 11.15 36.93
N THR A 256 7.34 12.40 36.96
CA THR A 256 7.35 13.18 38.21
C THR A 256 6.08 14.04 38.28
N PRO A 257 5.05 13.69 39.10
CA PRO A 257 4.01 14.65 39.41
C PRO A 257 4.65 15.86 40.11
N PRO A 258 4.14 17.09 39.92
CA PRO A 258 4.60 18.21 40.72
C PRO A 258 4.39 17.85 42.20
N ALA A 259 5.47 17.90 42.97
CA ALA A 259 5.38 17.81 44.42
C ALA A 259 4.42 18.91 44.89
N VAL A 260 3.32 18.50 45.51
CA VAL A 260 2.38 19.38 46.22
C VAL A 260 2.91 19.60 47.62
#